data_AF-A0A2X3FED6-F1
#
_entry.id   AF-A0A2X3FED6-F1
#
_cell.length_a   1.000
_cell.length_b   1.000
_cell.length_c   1.000
_cell.angle_alpha   90.00
_cell.angle_beta   90.00
_cell.angle_gamma   90.00
#
_symmetry.space_group_name_H-M   'P 1'
#
loop_
_entity.id
_entity.type
_entity.pdbx_description
1 polymer ?
#
loop_
_entity_poly.entity_id
_entity_poly.type
_entity_poly.pdbx_seq_one_letter_code
_entity_poly.pdbx_strand_id
1 'polypeptide(L)'
;MTPRLDKQLLPLVRQQAYELQQLSSQLASLKDALEERKLIEKAKSLLMTHQGMQEEQAWQTLRKMAMDKNQRMVEIARALLMVKAIWPLTPKE
;
A
#
# COMPACT_ATOMS: atom_id res chain seq x y z
N MET A 1 -18.98 24.38 43.77
CA MET A 1 -18.68 22.93 43.90
C MET A 1 -19.06 22.31 42.57
N THR A 2 -18.15 21.94 41.66
CA THR A 2 -17.33 20.71 41.71
C THR A 2 -16.03 20.80 40.86
N PRO A 3 -15.06 21.69 41.14
CA PRO A 3 -13.84 21.89 40.32
C PRO A 3 -12.80 20.74 40.41
N ARG A 4 -13.22 19.55 40.84
CA ARG A 4 -12.36 18.39 41.13
C ARG A 4 -12.61 17.25 40.14
N LEU A 5 -13.86 17.07 39.71
CA LEU A 5 -14.27 16.06 38.74
C LEU A 5 -13.78 16.42 37.34
N ASP A 6 -13.93 17.67 36.91
CA ASP A 6 -13.40 18.18 35.64
C ASP A 6 -11.87 17.99 35.52
N LYS A 7 -11.10 18.26 36.58
CA LYS A 7 -9.65 18.00 36.60
C LYS A 7 -9.27 16.51 36.54
N GLN A 8 -10.10 15.61 37.09
CA GLN A 8 -9.86 14.15 37.05
C GLN A 8 -10.38 13.48 35.76
N LEU A 9 -11.41 14.03 35.13
CA LEU A 9 -11.99 13.48 33.90
C LEU A 9 -11.19 13.91 32.66
N LEU A 10 -10.62 15.11 32.63
CA LEU A 10 -9.78 15.58 31.51
C LEU A 10 -8.58 14.67 31.15
N PRO A 11 -7.80 14.11 32.09
CA PRO A 11 -6.73 13.18 31.73
C PRO A 11 -7.26 11.85 31.20
N LEU A 12 -8.36 11.31 31.75
CA LEU A 12 -8.98 10.07 31.26
C LEU A 12 -9.54 10.24 29.85
N VAL A 13 -10.23 11.35 29.57
CA VAL A 13 -10.75 11.66 28.22
C VAL A 13 -9.59 11.84 27.23
N ARG A 14 -8.50 12.50 27.64
CA ARG A 14 -7.30 12.63 26.80
C ARG A 14 -6.63 11.28 26.53
N GLN A 15 -6.55 10.41 27.53
CA GLN A 15 -6.01 9.06 27.36
C GLN A 15 -6.86 8.24 26.37
N GLN A 16 -8.17 8.20 26.58
CA GLN A 16 -9.09 7.51 25.67
C GLN A 16 -9.01 8.07 24.23
N ALA A 17 -8.94 9.39 24.08
CA ALA A 17 -8.79 10.02 22.77
C ALA A 17 -7.47 9.64 22.09
N TYR A 18 -6.37 9.57 22.85
CA TYR A 18 -5.07 9.15 22.34
C TYR A 18 -5.09 7.67 21.92
N GLU A 19 -5.66 6.78 22.73
CA GLU A 19 -5.78 5.35 22.40
C GLU A 19 -6.64 5.14 21.14
N LEU A 20 -7.76 5.86 21.01
CA LEU A 20 -8.59 5.82 19.80
C LEU A 20 -7.83 6.33 18.57
N GLN A 21 -7.02 7.39 18.72
CA GLN A 21 -6.21 7.94 17.63
C GLN A 21 -5.11 6.96 17.22
N GLN A 22 -4.43 6.32 18.18
CA GLN A 22 -3.44 5.27 17.90
C GLN A 22 -4.07 4.08 17.19
N LEU A 23 -5.21 3.59 17.68
CA LEU A 23 -5.91 2.46 17.08
C LEU A 23 -6.37 2.79 15.65
N SER A 24 -6.89 3.99 15.43
CA SER A 24 -7.28 4.47 14.11
C SER A 24 -6.08 4.56 13.16
N SER A 25 -4.92 5.01 13.66
CA SER A 25 -3.68 5.03 12.87
C SER A 25 -3.18 3.63 12.52
N GLN A 26 -3.29 2.67 13.44
CA GLN A 26 -2.93 1.28 13.18
C GLN A 26 -3.85 0.66 12.12
N LEU A 27 -5.16 0.91 12.23
CA LEU A 27 -6.12 0.46 11.22
C LEU A 27 -5.85 1.09 9.85
N ALA A 28 -5.51 2.38 9.80
CA ALA A 28 -5.15 3.04 8.55
C ALA A 28 -3.89 2.42 7.93
N SER A 29 -2.84 2.21 8.72
CA SER A 29 -1.58 1.60 8.26
C SER A 29 -1.79 0.16 7.76
N LEU A 30 -2.59 -0.65 8.47
CA LEU A 30 -2.92 -2.01 8.03
C LEU A 30 -3.72 -2.03 6.73
N LYS A 31 -4.68 -1.11 6.59
CA LYS A 31 -5.44 -0.96 5.34
C LYS A 31 -4.54 -0.58 4.19
N ASP A 32 -3.61 0.34 4.40
CA ASP A 32 -2.64 0.77 3.40
C ASP A 32 -1.76 -0.41 2.97
N ALA A 33 -1.16 -1.14 3.91
CA ALA A 33 -0.34 -2.32 3.60
C ALA A 33 -1.09 -3.41 2.80
N LEU A 34 -2.39 -3.59 3.08
CA LEU A 34 -3.23 -4.51 2.32
C LEU A 34 -3.50 -4.02 0.89
N GLU A 35 -3.76 -2.72 0.72
CA GLU A 35 -3.89 -2.09 -0.59
C GLU A 35 -2.59 -2.18 -1.40
N GLU A 36 -1.45 -1.90 -0.76
CA GLU A 36 -0.11 -2.03 -1.37
C GLU A 36 0.12 -3.46 -1.89
N ARG A 37 -0.19 -4.49 -1.08
CA ARG A 37 -0.10 -5.90 -1.53
C ARG A 37 -1.03 -6.21 -2.70
N LYS A 38 -2.28 -5.73 -2.68
CA LYS A 38 -3.22 -5.91 -3.80
C LYS A 38 -2.69 -5.29 -5.09
N LEU A 39 -2.07 -4.12 -5.01
CA LEU A 39 -1.49 -3.45 -6.18
C LEU A 39 -0.32 -4.25 -6.76
N ILE A 40 0.57 -4.74 -5.91
CA ILE A 40 1.71 -5.57 -6.30
C ILE A 40 1.23 -6.86 -6.98
N GLU A 41 0.26 -7.56 -6.39
CA GLU A 41 -0.28 -8.78 -6.98
C GLU A 41 -0.97 -8.53 -8.32
N LYS A 42 -1.76 -7.45 -8.45
CA LYS A 42 -2.36 -7.07 -9.74
C LYS A 42 -1.31 -6.76 -10.81
N ALA A 43 -0.23 -6.08 -10.43
CA ALA A 43 0.86 -5.79 -11.35
C ALA A 43 1.62 -7.06 -11.76
N LYS A 44 1.84 -8.00 -10.83
CA LYS A 44 2.38 -9.34 -11.16
C LYS A 44 1.47 -10.08 -12.13
N SER A 45 0.17 -10.17 -11.85
CA SER A 45 -0.79 -10.83 -12.75
C SER A 45 -0.77 -10.19 -14.15
N LEU A 46 -0.63 -8.87 -14.24
CA LEU A 46 -0.49 -8.17 -15.51
C LEU A 46 0.76 -8.62 -16.28
N LEU A 47 1.92 -8.67 -15.63
CA LEU A 47 3.15 -9.16 -16.23
C LEU A 47 3.04 -10.62 -16.67
N MET A 48 2.39 -11.46 -15.86
CA MET A 48 2.13 -12.86 -16.20
C MET A 48 1.26 -12.99 -17.44
N THR A 49 0.12 -12.27 -17.49
CA THR A 49 -0.82 -12.34 -18.62
C THR A 49 -0.25 -11.73 -19.91
N HIS A 50 0.45 -10.60 -19.83
CA HIS A 50 0.90 -9.88 -21.03
C HIS A 50 2.29 -10.29 -21.53
N GLN A 51 3.21 -10.68 -20.64
CA GLN A 51 4.58 -11.07 -21.02
C GLN A 51 4.81 -12.58 -20.94
N GLY A 52 3.79 -13.36 -20.57
CA GLY A 52 3.90 -14.81 -20.43
C GLY A 52 4.90 -15.25 -19.34
N MET A 53 5.18 -14.36 -18.38
CA MET A 53 6.16 -14.60 -17.33
C MET A 53 5.58 -15.50 -16.23
N GLN A 54 6.44 -16.30 -15.62
CA GLN A 54 6.10 -17.00 -14.38
C GLN A 54 6.05 -16.01 -13.20
N GLU A 55 5.36 -16.38 -12.13
CA GLU A 55 5.15 -15.51 -10.97
C GLU A 55 6.48 -14.98 -10.38
N GLU A 56 7.48 -15.85 -10.25
CA GLU A 56 8.79 -15.48 -9.73
C GLU A 56 9.50 -14.47 -10.63
N GLN A 57 9.44 -14.66 -11.95
CA GLN A 57 10.02 -13.74 -12.94
C GLN A 57 9.32 -12.38 -12.91
N ALA A 58 7.98 -12.36 -12.78
CA ALA A 58 7.22 -11.14 -12.64
C ALA A 58 7.63 -10.37 -11.37
N TRP A 59 7.80 -11.06 -10.24
CA TRP A 59 8.25 -10.45 -8.99
C TRP A 59 9.68 -9.90 -9.09
N GLN A 60 10.62 -10.67 -9.65
CA GLN A 60 12.00 -10.23 -9.85
C GLN A 60 12.07 -9.02 -10.79
N THR A 61 11.29 -9.00 -11.85
CA THR A 61 11.25 -7.88 -12.80
C THR A 61 10.70 -6.63 -12.12
N LEU A 62 9.61 -6.75 -11.36
CA LEU A 62 9.00 -5.63 -10.64
C LEU A 62 9.94 -5.11 -9.54
N ARG A 63 10.70 -5.99 -8.87
CA ARG A 63 11.74 -5.62 -7.90
C ARG A 63 12.91 -4.92 -8.56
N LYS A 64 13.37 -5.42 -9.71
CA LYS A 64 14.46 -4.81 -10.50
C LYS A 64 14.07 -3.42 -10.98
N MET A 65 12.84 -3.24 -11.46
CA MET A 65 12.32 -1.91 -11.84
C MET A 65 12.25 -0.96 -10.65
N ALA A 66 11.82 -1.43 -9.48
CA ALA A 66 11.82 -0.65 -8.25
C ALA A 66 13.23 -0.18 -7.85
N MET A 67 14.22 -1.07 -7.96
CA MET A 67 15.63 -0.73 -7.72
C MET A 67 16.18 0.27 -8.73
N ASP A 68 15.94 0.06 -10.03
CA ASP A 68 16.39 0.96 -11.12
C ASP A 68 15.85 2.38 -10.96
N LYS A 69 14.59 2.51 -10.55
CA LYS A 69 13.93 3.80 -10.32
C LYS A 69 14.12 4.36 -8.92
N ASN A 70 14.81 3.64 -8.03
CA ASN A 70 14.94 3.98 -6.61
C ASN A 70 13.59 4.31 -5.95
N GLN A 71 12.57 3.50 -6.28
CA GLN A 71 11.19 3.69 -5.87
C GLN A 71 10.67 2.47 -5.10
N ARG A 72 9.63 2.66 -4.29
CA ARG A 72 8.96 1.55 -3.61
C ARG A 72 8.27 0.66 -4.64
N MET A 73 8.22 -0.64 -4.34
CA MET A 73 7.61 -1.65 -5.21
C MET A 73 6.15 -1.35 -5.55
N VAL A 74 5.39 -0.79 -4.60
CA VAL A 74 4.00 -0.38 -4.80
C VAL A 74 3.86 0.77 -5.79
N GLU A 75 4.81 1.71 -5.82
CA GLU A 75 4.76 2.85 -6.73
C GLU A 75 4.98 2.40 -8.17
N ILE A 76 5.92 1.47 -8.38
CA ILE A 76 6.10 0.81 -9.68
C ILE A 76 4.87 0.00 -10.06
N ALA A 77 4.27 -0.74 -9.12
CA ALA A 77 3.04 -1.49 -9.38
C ALA A 77 1.88 -0.56 -9.79
N ARG A 78 1.70 0.58 -9.11
CA ARG A 78 0.73 1.62 -9.47
C ARG A 78 1.02 2.19 -10.84
N ALA A 79 2.27 2.57 -11.11
CA ALA A 79 2.66 3.12 -12.40
C ALA A 79 2.39 2.12 -13.54
N LEU A 80 2.72 0.84 -13.34
CA LEU A 80 2.44 -0.22 -14.31
C LEU A 80 0.93 -0.39 -14.57
N LEU A 81 0.12 -0.37 -13.50
CA LEU A 81 -1.33 -0.45 -13.62
C LEU A 81 -1.96 0.78 -14.27
N MET A 82 -1.36 1.96 -14.09
CA MET A 82 -1.81 3.20 -14.73
C MET A 82 -1.45 3.23 -16.22
N VAL A 83 -0.25 2.76 -16.56
CA VAL A 83 0.22 2.61 -17.95
C VAL A 83 -0.49 1.46 -18.67
N LYS A 84 -1.17 0.53 -17.95
CA LYS A 84 -2.06 -0.48 -18.56
C LYS A 84 -3.06 0.13 -19.55
N ALA A 85 -3.54 1.36 -19.30
CA ALA A 85 -4.45 2.06 -20.21
C ALA A 85 -3.78 2.51 -21.52
N ILE A 86 -2.44 2.57 -21.53
CA ILE A 86 -1.62 3.13 -22.62
C ILE A 86 -0.84 2.04 -23.36
N TRP A 87 -0.54 0.88 -22.74
CA TRP A 87 0.30 -0.15 -23.33
C TRP A 87 -0.36 -0.82 -24.56
N PRO A 88 0.10 -0.54 -25.79
CA PRO A 88 -0.22 -1.37 -26.94
C PRO A 88 0.65 -2.62 -26.85
N LEU A 89 0.07 -3.75 -27.22
CA LEU A 89 0.74 -5.03 -27.36
C LEU A 89 2.11 -4.86 -28.03
N THR A 90 3.17 -5.37 -27.42
CA THR A 90 4.30 -5.89 -28.20
C THR A 90 4.01 -7.38 -28.35
N PRO A 91 3.48 -7.84 -29.49
CA PRO A 91 3.60 -9.25 -29.84
C PRO A 91 5.10 -9.50 -29.95
N LYS A 92 5.57 -10.46 -29.17
CA LYS A 92 6.93 -10.97 -29.33
C LYS A 92 6.92 -11.83 -30.59
N GLU A 93 7.26 -11.24 -31.73
CA GLU A 93 7.80 -11.97 -32.90
C GLU A 93 9.13 -12.64 -32.54
#